data_AF-A0A3B9M1T2-F1
#
_entry.id   AF-A0A3B9M1T2-F1
#
_cell.length_a   1.000
_cell.length_b   1.000
_cell.length_c   1.000
_cell.angle_alpha   90.00
_cell.angle_beta   90.00
_cell.angle_gamma   90.00
#
_symmetry.space_group_name_H-M   'P 1'
#
loop_
_entity.id
_entity.type
_entity.pdbx_description
1 polymer ?
#
loop_
_entity_poly.entity_id
_entity_poly.type
_entity_poly.pdbx_seq_one_letter_code
_entity_poly.pdbx_strand_id
1 'polypeptide(L)'
;MNIRETRRHMPMGRPGGGPHGMVQPAPKVKDFKGTAKRLLSYLKPYKLQFLLVFVLAALSTLFNIVSPRIMGQATTELFEGMMERLQGVPGAGVDFGFIKYILITLGVLYLISAVFSYLQQFIMAGVVQKVVYDMRKDINDKLSRLPLKYFDAHAHGEILSRVTNDVDNISSTLQQSITQLVTAAVTLIGIIVMMLTISPLMTLLVCLVILPLSFIV
;
A
#
# COMPACT_ATOMS: atom_id res chain seq x y z
N MET A 1 67.32 -1.28 -10.66
CA MET A 1 67.32 -1.22 -9.19
C MET A 1 65.92 -1.63 -8.73
N ASN A 2 65.82 -2.82 -8.14
CA ASN A 2 64.58 -3.54 -7.87
C ASN A 2 64.22 -3.29 -6.39
N ILE A 3 63.09 -2.65 -6.08
CA ILE A 3 62.67 -2.43 -4.69
C ILE A 3 61.48 -3.34 -4.41
N ARG A 4 61.78 -4.37 -3.61
CA ARG A 4 60.88 -5.40 -3.13
C ARG A 4 59.89 -4.85 -2.10
N GLU A 5 58.78 -5.57 -2.02
CA GLU A 5 57.66 -5.47 -1.08
C GLU A 5 58.05 -5.21 0.38
N THR A 6 57.16 -4.50 1.08
CA THR A 6 56.93 -4.73 2.51
C THR A 6 55.43 -4.59 2.78
N ARG A 7 54.66 -5.66 2.52
CA ARG A 7 53.31 -5.78 3.09
C ARG A 7 53.46 -5.99 4.60
N ARG A 8 53.06 -5.00 5.38
CA ARG A 8 52.86 -5.17 6.83
C ARG A 8 51.58 -6.00 7.05
N HIS A 9 51.76 -7.21 7.57
CA HIS A 9 50.68 -8.01 8.13
C HIS A 9 50.03 -7.24 9.29
N MET A 10 48.74 -6.91 9.17
CA MET A 10 47.93 -6.50 10.32
C MET A 10 47.49 -7.75 11.10
N PRO A 11 47.59 -7.77 12.43
CA PRO A 11 47.06 -8.88 13.22
C PRO A 11 45.52 -8.84 13.16
N MET A 12 44.92 -9.97 12.81
CA MET A 12 43.48 -10.19 12.82
C MET A 12 42.98 -10.05 14.27
N GLY A 13 42.34 -8.92 14.59
CA GLY A 13 41.66 -8.68 15.86
C GLY A 13 40.40 -9.55 15.96
N ARG A 14 40.26 -10.23 17.11
CA ARG A 14 39.15 -11.13 17.47
C ARG A 14 37.76 -10.48 17.29
N PRO A 15 36.70 -11.27 17.02
CA PRO A 15 35.32 -10.79 17.03
C PRO A 15 34.90 -10.44 18.47
N GLY A 16 34.86 -9.15 18.79
CA GLY A 16 34.30 -8.65 20.04
C GLY A 16 32.78 -8.59 19.94
N GLY A 17 32.09 -9.47 20.65
CA GLY A 17 30.65 -9.35 20.92
C GLY A 17 30.41 -8.16 21.85
N GLY A 18 29.86 -7.08 21.30
CA GLY A 18 29.41 -5.91 22.07
C GLY A 18 27.95 -6.07 22.54
N PRO A 19 27.56 -5.50 23.70
CA PRO A 19 26.26 -5.71 24.32
C PRO A 19 25.13 -5.03 23.54
N HIS A 20 23.93 -5.63 23.64
CA HIS A 20 22.62 -5.08 23.27
C HIS A 20 22.63 -3.60 22.84
N GLY A 21 22.44 -3.36 21.54
CA GLY A 21 22.14 -2.02 21.04
C GLY A 21 20.90 -1.49 21.75
N MET A 22 21.09 -0.56 22.67
CA MET A 22 20.00 0.24 23.20
C MET A 22 19.30 0.87 22.00
N VAL A 23 18.04 0.48 21.79
CA VAL A 23 17.17 1.14 20.82
C VAL A 23 17.04 2.58 21.30
N GLN A 24 17.80 3.48 20.67
CA GLN A 24 17.68 4.90 20.97
C GLN A 24 16.24 5.32 20.67
N PRO A 25 15.54 5.96 21.62
CA PRO A 25 14.17 6.37 21.41
C PRO A 25 14.12 7.30 20.20
N ALA A 26 13.22 7.00 19.25
CA ALA A 26 13.09 7.75 18.02
C ALA A 26 12.97 9.26 18.33
N PRO A 27 13.71 10.12 17.61
CA PRO A 27 13.70 11.56 17.88
C PRO A 27 12.27 12.13 17.81
N LYS A 28 11.84 12.76 18.91
CA LYS A 28 10.49 13.32 19.05
C LYS A 28 10.30 14.45 18.04
N VAL A 29 9.30 14.32 17.16
CA VAL A 29 9.01 15.32 16.10
C VAL A 29 8.57 16.63 16.76
N LYS A 30 9.35 17.71 16.56
CA LYS A 30 9.11 19.02 17.21
C LYS A 30 7.88 19.76 16.64
N ASP A 31 7.57 19.56 15.36
CA ASP A 31 6.39 20.16 14.69
C ASP A 31 5.83 19.26 13.57
N PHE A 32 5.02 18.29 13.97
CA PHE A 32 4.35 17.38 13.03
C PHE A 32 3.33 18.12 12.14
N LYS A 33 2.54 19.03 12.73
CA LYS A 33 1.46 19.74 12.04
C LYS A 33 1.99 20.68 10.96
N GLY A 34 3.04 21.44 11.24
CA GLY A 34 3.67 22.33 10.28
C GLY A 34 4.29 21.57 9.10
N THR A 35 4.96 20.45 9.39
CA THR A 35 5.56 19.58 8.37
C THR A 35 4.49 18.96 7.47
N ALA A 36 3.41 18.43 8.04
CA ALA A 36 2.27 17.91 7.28
C ALA A 36 1.64 18.99 6.38
N LYS A 37 1.45 20.21 6.89
CA LYS A 37 0.91 21.33 6.10
C LYS A 37 1.81 21.70 4.92
N ARG A 38 3.13 21.64 5.09
CA ARG A 38 4.11 21.88 4.01
C ARG A 38 4.05 20.79 2.96
N LEU A 39 4.03 19.51 3.34
CA LEU A 39 3.88 18.41 2.40
C LEU A 39 2.57 18.52 1.62
N LEU A 40 1.46 18.80 2.32
CA LEU A 40 0.16 19.03 1.67
C LEU A 40 0.19 20.19 0.68
N SER A 41 1.03 21.21 0.90
CA SER A 41 1.17 22.31 -0.05
C SER A 41 1.79 21.89 -1.39
N TYR A 42 2.73 20.95 -1.40
CA TYR A 42 3.27 20.35 -2.63
C TYR A 42 2.24 19.48 -3.37
N LEU A 43 1.24 18.92 -2.65
CA LEU A 43 0.18 18.12 -3.27
C LEU A 43 -0.96 18.97 -3.84
N LYS A 44 -1.15 20.20 -3.35
CA LYS A 44 -2.25 21.10 -3.76
C LYS A 44 -2.36 21.32 -5.28
N PRO A 45 -1.28 21.45 -6.06
CA PRO A 45 -1.37 21.61 -7.52
C PRO A 45 -1.99 20.39 -8.21
N TYR A 46 -1.90 19.20 -7.61
CA TYR A 46 -2.27 17.92 -8.21
C TYR A 46 -3.62 17.37 -7.70
N LYS A 47 -4.46 18.20 -7.06
CA LYS A 47 -5.73 17.80 -6.43
C LYS A 47 -6.67 17.02 -7.34
N LEU A 48 -6.77 17.39 -8.62
CA LEU A 48 -7.66 16.72 -9.57
C LEU A 48 -7.18 15.30 -9.88
N GLN A 49 -5.87 15.10 -9.99
CA GLN A 49 -5.28 13.77 -10.18
C GLN A 49 -5.47 12.92 -8.92
N PHE A 50 -5.33 13.51 -7.74
CA PHE A 50 -5.65 12.85 -6.47
C PHE A 50 -7.12 12.42 -6.39
N LEU A 51 -8.06 13.28 -6.80
CA LEU A 51 -9.48 12.93 -6.85
C LEU A 51 -9.73 11.77 -7.82
N LEU A 52 -9.09 11.79 -8.99
CA LEU A 52 -9.21 10.72 -9.97
C LEU A 52 -8.65 9.39 -9.43
N VAL A 53 -7.47 9.41 -8.81
CA VAL A 53 -6.89 8.24 -8.12
C VAL A 53 -7.84 7.72 -7.06
N PHE A 54 -8.43 8.60 -6.23
CA PHE A 54 -9.38 8.21 -5.20
C PHE A 54 -10.60 7.49 -5.77
N VAL A 55 -11.19 8.02 -6.85
CA VAL A 55 -12.36 7.40 -7.49
C VAL A 55 -12.00 6.05 -8.10
N LEU A 56 -10.88 5.95 -8.81
CA LEU A 56 -10.42 4.70 -9.40
C LEU A 56 -10.11 3.64 -8.32
N ALA A 57 -9.48 4.04 -7.21
CA ALA A 57 -9.24 3.20 -6.04
C ALA A 57 -10.54 2.63 -5.47
N ALA A 58 -11.52 3.51 -5.29
CA ALA A 58 -12.80 3.13 -4.71
C ALA A 58 -13.51 2.12 -5.62
N LEU A 59 -13.57 2.39 -6.93
CA LEU A 59 -14.20 1.50 -7.90
C LEU A 59 -13.53 0.14 -7.98
N SER A 60 -12.19 0.09 -8.09
CA SER A 60 -11.46 -1.20 -8.13
C SER A 60 -11.71 -2.01 -6.86
N THR A 61 -11.71 -1.35 -5.71
CA THR A 61 -11.91 -1.97 -4.40
C THR A 61 -13.34 -2.48 -4.25
N LEU A 62 -14.35 -1.69 -4.64
CA LEU A 62 -15.75 -2.09 -4.60
C LEU A 62 -16.02 -3.35 -5.43
N PHE A 63 -15.44 -3.44 -6.63
CA PHE A 63 -15.57 -4.65 -7.45
C PHE A 63 -15.01 -5.88 -6.72
N ASN A 64 -13.82 -5.79 -6.12
CA ASN A 64 -13.26 -6.91 -5.33
C ASN A 64 -14.15 -7.31 -4.16
N ILE A 65 -14.85 -6.36 -3.52
CA ILE A 65 -15.75 -6.63 -2.40
C ILE A 65 -17.06 -7.28 -2.85
N VAL A 66 -17.54 -6.98 -4.07
CA VAL A 66 -18.76 -7.58 -4.62
C VAL A 66 -18.52 -9.03 -5.08
N SER A 67 -17.31 -9.38 -5.48
CA SER A 67 -16.99 -10.71 -6.01
C SER A 67 -17.37 -11.89 -5.10
N PRO A 68 -17.10 -11.90 -3.77
CA PRO A 68 -17.52 -12.98 -2.89
C PRO A 68 -19.03 -13.23 -2.87
N ARG A 69 -19.85 -12.17 -3.02
CA ARG A 69 -21.31 -12.31 -3.08
C ARG A 69 -21.76 -13.03 -4.34
N ILE A 70 -21.16 -12.70 -5.48
CA ILE A 70 -21.44 -13.37 -6.77
C ILE A 70 -20.91 -14.81 -6.73
N MET A 71 -19.71 -15.02 -6.17
CA MET A 71 -19.15 -16.36 -5.98
C MET A 71 -20.05 -17.24 -5.10
N GLY A 72 -20.69 -16.66 -4.09
CA GLY A 72 -21.66 -17.37 -3.25
C GLY A 72 -22.78 -18.04 -4.05
N GLN A 73 -23.26 -17.39 -5.12
CA GLN A 73 -24.30 -17.96 -6.00
C GLN A 73 -23.82 -19.22 -6.73
N ALA A 74 -22.57 -19.24 -7.21
CA ALA A 74 -22.01 -20.43 -7.84
C ALA A 74 -21.86 -21.59 -6.85
N THR A 75 -21.47 -21.28 -5.61
CA THR A 75 -21.37 -22.29 -4.54
C THR A 75 -22.75 -22.85 -4.17
N THR A 76 -23.78 -22.00 -4.07
CA THR A 76 -25.15 -22.44 -3.80
C THR A 76 -25.67 -23.38 -4.88
N GLU A 77 -25.53 -23.02 -6.16
CA GLU A 77 -25.98 -23.85 -7.28
C GLU A 77 -25.24 -25.19 -7.38
N LEU A 78 -23.92 -25.16 -7.12
CA LEU A 78 -23.13 -26.38 -7.06
C LEU A 78 -23.63 -27.29 -5.92
N PHE A 79 -23.89 -26.71 -4.75
CA PHE A 79 -24.36 -27.45 -3.57
C PHE A 79 -25.77 -28.03 -3.78
N GLU A 80 -26.72 -27.22 -4.25
CA GLU A 80 -28.10 -27.62 -4.52
C GLU A 80 -28.14 -28.70 -5.61
N GLY A 81 -27.46 -28.50 -6.73
CA GLY A 81 -27.40 -29.48 -7.82
C GLY A 81 -26.72 -30.81 -7.42
N MET A 82 -25.77 -30.79 -6.49
CA MET A 82 -25.20 -32.02 -5.91
C MET A 82 -26.16 -32.71 -4.94
N MET A 83 -26.85 -31.94 -4.10
CA MET A 83 -27.79 -32.47 -3.11
C MET A 83 -29.00 -33.13 -3.78
N GLU A 84 -29.57 -32.50 -4.80
CA GLU A 84 -30.69 -33.07 -5.56
C GLU A 84 -30.32 -34.37 -6.28
N ARG A 85 -29.06 -34.47 -6.76
CA ARG A 85 -28.53 -35.74 -7.31
C ARG A 85 -28.43 -36.84 -6.27
N LEU A 86 -28.02 -36.51 -5.04
CA LEU A 86 -27.96 -37.48 -3.94
C LEU A 86 -29.36 -37.93 -3.51
N GLN A 87 -30.36 -37.06 -3.61
CA GLN A 87 -31.76 -37.36 -3.28
C GLN A 87 -32.51 -38.12 -4.39
N GLY A 88 -31.86 -38.37 -5.54
CA GLY A 88 -32.42 -39.16 -6.63
C GLY A 88 -33.54 -38.47 -7.42
N VAL A 89 -33.59 -37.13 -7.40
CA VAL A 89 -34.58 -36.34 -8.15
C VAL A 89 -34.32 -36.52 -9.67
N PRO A 90 -35.32 -36.95 -10.48
CA PRO A 90 -35.14 -37.13 -11.92
C PRO A 90 -34.84 -35.80 -12.61
N GLY A 91 -33.74 -35.73 -13.37
CA GLY A 91 -33.31 -34.49 -14.03
C GLY A 91 -32.41 -33.59 -13.17
N ALA A 92 -32.17 -33.95 -11.91
CA ALA A 92 -31.25 -33.22 -11.04
C ALA A 92 -29.80 -33.29 -11.53
N GLY A 93 -29.16 -32.14 -11.54
CA GLY A 93 -27.77 -32.00 -11.95
C GLY A 93 -27.31 -30.57 -11.77
N VAL A 94 -26.00 -30.43 -11.59
CA VAL A 94 -25.36 -29.13 -11.52
C VAL A 94 -25.52 -28.42 -12.87
N ASP A 95 -26.05 -27.19 -12.86
CA ASP A 95 -26.09 -26.33 -14.05
C ASP A 95 -24.70 -25.74 -14.34
N PHE A 96 -23.89 -26.50 -15.07
CA PHE A 96 -22.58 -26.06 -15.53
C PHE A 96 -22.65 -24.84 -16.46
N GLY A 97 -23.78 -24.58 -17.11
CA GLY A 97 -24.00 -23.39 -17.93
C GLY A 97 -24.07 -22.13 -17.08
N PHE A 98 -24.89 -22.17 -16.03
CA PHE A 98 -25.01 -21.09 -15.05
C PHE A 98 -23.68 -20.84 -14.32
N ILE A 99 -23.00 -21.90 -13.87
CA ILE A 99 -21.67 -21.77 -13.23
C ILE A 99 -20.67 -21.12 -14.19
N LYS A 100 -20.62 -21.54 -15.46
CA LYS A 100 -19.73 -20.92 -16.46
C LYS A 100 -20.04 -19.43 -16.64
N TYR A 101 -21.32 -19.04 -16.68
CA TYR A 101 -21.72 -17.64 -16.76
C TYR A 101 -21.25 -16.82 -15.55
N ILE A 102 -21.38 -17.36 -14.33
CA ILE A 102 -20.85 -16.72 -13.11
C ILE A 102 -19.34 -16.56 -13.19
N LEU A 103 -18.61 -17.63 -13.57
CA LEU A 103 -17.15 -17.60 -13.65
C LEU A 103 -16.64 -16.57 -14.67
N ILE A 104 -17.29 -16.46 -15.83
CA ILE A 104 -16.97 -15.42 -16.83
C ILE A 104 -17.27 -14.03 -16.26
N THR A 105 -18.40 -13.86 -15.59
CA THR A 105 -18.78 -12.58 -14.95
C THR A 105 -17.74 -12.15 -13.91
N LEU A 106 -17.30 -13.08 -13.05
CA LEU A 106 -16.23 -12.84 -12.08
C LEU A 106 -14.90 -12.51 -12.77
N GLY A 107 -14.55 -13.24 -13.83
CA GLY A 107 -13.34 -13.00 -14.61
C GLY A 107 -13.32 -11.58 -15.20
N VAL A 108 -14.42 -11.16 -15.84
CA VAL A 108 -14.56 -9.80 -16.39
C VAL A 108 -14.51 -8.75 -15.28
N LEU A 109 -15.19 -8.98 -14.17
CA LEU A 109 -15.22 -8.07 -13.04
C LEU A 109 -13.82 -7.89 -12.41
N TYR A 110 -13.05 -8.96 -12.24
CA TYR A 110 -11.67 -8.88 -11.77
C TYR A 110 -10.75 -8.20 -12.78
N LEU A 111 -10.93 -8.42 -14.09
CA LEU A 111 -10.17 -7.69 -15.11
C LEU A 111 -10.44 -6.19 -15.05
N ILE A 112 -11.71 -5.78 -14.93
CA ILE A 112 -12.07 -4.36 -14.79
C ILE A 112 -11.46 -3.77 -13.51
N SER A 113 -11.57 -4.49 -12.40
CA SER A 113 -10.95 -4.07 -11.13
C SER A 113 -9.43 -3.91 -11.28
N ALA A 114 -8.75 -4.86 -11.92
CA ALA A 114 -7.32 -4.81 -12.16
C ALA A 114 -6.93 -3.63 -13.07
N VAL A 115 -7.71 -3.32 -14.10
CA VAL A 115 -7.51 -2.15 -14.96
C VAL A 115 -7.61 -0.86 -14.16
N PHE A 116 -8.66 -0.68 -13.36
CA PHE A 116 -8.80 0.51 -12.51
C PHE A 116 -7.69 0.60 -11.47
N SER A 117 -7.31 -0.52 -10.86
CA SER A 117 -6.21 -0.60 -9.90
C SER A 117 -4.86 -0.22 -10.55
N TYR A 118 -4.61 -0.69 -11.77
CA TYR A 118 -3.41 -0.33 -12.51
C TYR A 118 -3.41 1.15 -12.90
N LEU A 119 -4.52 1.67 -13.41
CA LEU A 119 -4.65 3.07 -13.81
C LEU A 119 -4.45 4.02 -12.63
N GLN A 120 -5.06 3.76 -11.47
CA GLN A 120 -4.82 4.59 -10.28
C GLN A 120 -3.34 4.57 -9.87
N GLN A 121 -2.67 3.42 -9.96
CA GLN A 121 -1.30 3.26 -9.49
C GLN A 121 -0.35 4.00 -10.43
N PHE A 122 -0.60 3.90 -11.73
CA PHE A 122 0.14 4.62 -12.76
C PHE A 122 0.00 6.14 -12.62
N ILE A 123 -1.23 6.63 -12.46
CA ILE A 123 -1.49 8.07 -12.29
C ILE A 123 -0.83 8.57 -11.00
N MET A 124 -0.99 7.84 -9.89
CA MET A 124 -0.41 8.21 -8.60
C MET A 124 1.12 8.24 -8.64
N ALA A 125 1.76 7.27 -9.31
CA ALA A 125 3.21 7.29 -9.53
C ALA A 125 3.63 8.57 -10.27
N GLY A 126 2.91 8.93 -11.34
CA GLY A 126 3.18 10.17 -12.07
C GLY A 126 3.03 11.43 -11.22
N VAL A 127 2.01 11.51 -10.36
CA VAL A 127 1.82 12.63 -9.43
C VAL A 127 2.98 12.74 -8.45
N VAL A 128 3.35 11.63 -7.83
CA VAL A 128 4.42 11.59 -6.82
C VAL A 128 5.76 11.98 -7.44
N GLN A 129 6.07 11.54 -8.66
CA GLN A 129 7.31 11.94 -9.34
C GLN A 129 7.37 13.45 -9.63
N LYS A 130 6.24 14.09 -9.93
CA LYS A 130 6.19 15.55 -10.07
C LYS A 130 6.42 16.25 -8.73
N VAL A 131 5.84 15.74 -7.66
CA VAL A 131 6.07 16.23 -6.29
C VAL A 131 7.54 16.09 -5.88
N VAL A 132 8.19 14.95 -6.20
CA VAL A 132 9.64 14.75 -6.02
C VAL A 132 10.43 15.82 -6.76
N TYR A 133 10.08 16.06 -8.03
CA TYR A 133 10.75 17.05 -8.86
C TYR A 133 10.67 18.45 -8.25
N ASP A 134 9.48 18.86 -7.81
CA ASP A 134 9.26 20.16 -7.16
C ASP A 134 10.07 20.27 -5.86
N MET A 135 10.08 19.23 -5.02
CA MET A 135 10.88 19.19 -3.79
C MET A 135 12.39 19.30 -4.09
N ARG A 136 12.90 18.53 -5.06
CA ARG A 136 14.33 18.56 -5.43
C ARG A 136 14.72 19.92 -6.01
N LYS A 137 13.84 20.55 -6.78
CA LYS A 137 14.05 21.90 -7.30
C LYS A 137 14.16 22.92 -6.18
N ASP A 138 13.22 22.94 -5.25
CA ASP A 138 13.22 23.87 -4.12
C ASP A 138 14.43 23.66 -3.20
N ILE A 139 14.84 22.40 -2.99
CA ILE A 139 16.05 22.06 -2.25
C ILE A 139 17.30 22.59 -2.97
N ASN A 140 17.41 22.37 -4.28
CA ASN A 140 18.55 22.83 -5.06
C ASN A 140 18.66 24.37 -5.08
N ASP A 141 17.53 25.04 -5.28
CA ASP A 141 17.45 26.50 -5.22
C ASP A 141 17.87 27.03 -3.85
N LYS A 142 17.51 26.32 -2.76
CA LYS A 142 17.97 26.67 -1.42
C LYS A 142 19.47 26.44 -1.23
N LEU A 143 19.99 25.28 -1.66
CA LEU A 143 21.41 24.94 -1.56
C LEU A 143 22.28 25.97 -2.27
N SER A 144 21.87 26.44 -3.46
CA SER A 144 22.62 27.44 -4.24
C SER A 144 22.82 28.80 -3.53
N ARG A 145 22.01 29.10 -2.50
CA ARG A 145 22.02 30.37 -1.77
C ARG A 145 22.62 30.26 -0.37
N LEU A 146 23.07 29.08 0.04
CA LEU A 146 23.66 28.88 1.36
C LEU A 146 25.12 29.36 1.40
N PRO A 147 25.58 29.93 2.53
CA PRO A 147 26.97 30.36 2.68
C PRO A 147 27.91 29.16 2.72
N LEU A 148 29.16 29.33 2.26
CA LEU A 148 30.22 28.30 2.28
C LEU A 148 30.37 27.61 3.64
N LYS A 149 30.26 28.37 4.74
CA LYS A 149 30.31 27.85 6.12
C LYS A 149 29.32 26.70 6.39
N TYR A 150 28.17 26.67 5.72
CA TYR A 150 27.20 25.58 5.86
C TYR A 150 27.74 24.27 5.29
N PHE A 151 28.45 24.35 4.15
CA PHE A 151 29.06 23.21 3.47
C PHE A 151 30.33 22.71 4.19
N ASP A 152 31.07 23.60 4.85
CA ASP A 152 32.21 23.20 5.69
C ASP A 152 31.77 22.49 6.99
N ALA A 153 30.56 22.76 7.46
CA ALA A 153 30.02 22.22 8.71
C ALA A 153 29.29 20.86 8.57
N HIS A 154 29.00 20.42 7.33
CA HIS A 154 28.27 19.18 7.07
C HIS A 154 29.01 18.32 6.03
N ALA A 155 29.00 17.00 6.22
CA ALA A 155 29.60 16.10 5.24
C ALA A 155 28.82 16.15 3.91
N HIS A 156 29.52 16.22 2.78
CA HIS A 156 28.89 16.22 1.45
C HIS A 156 27.93 15.04 1.24
N GLY A 157 28.26 13.85 1.78
CA GLY A 157 27.41 12.67 1.71
C GLY A 157 26.10 12.80 2.50
N GLU A 158 26.10 13.55 3.61
CA GLU A 158 24.89 13.83 4.39
C GLU A 158 23.92 14.72 3.60
N ILE A 159 24.45 15.76 2.95
CA ILE A 159 23.65 16.67 2.11
C ILE A 159 23.02 15.88 0.96
N LEU A 160 23.82 15.09 0.23
CA LEU A 160 23.33 14.30 -0.89
C LEU A 160 22.27 13.28 -0.43
N SER A 161 22.52 12.57 0.68
CA SER A 161 21.56 11.60 1.24
C SER A 161 20.23 12.26 1.62
N ARG A 162 20.24 13.49 2.15
CA ARG A 162 18.99 14.21 2.46
C ARG A 162 18.24 14.64 1.19
N VAL A 163 18.95 15.05 0.14
CA VAL A 163 18.31 15.43 -1.13
C VAL A 163 17.75 14.22 -1.89
N THR A 164 18.41 13.08 -1.80
CA THR A 164 17.97 11.85 -2.49
C THR A 164 17.09 11.00 -1.58
N ASN A 165 17.66 10.41 -0.54
CA ASN A 165 17.02 9.36 0.25
C ASN A 165 15.85 9.89 1.09
N ASP A 166 15.95 11.06 1.74
CA ASP A 166 14.82 11.59 2.52
C ASP A 166 13.65 11.95 1.60
N VAL A 167 13.94 12.56 0.45
CA VAL A 167 12.93 12.92 -0.56
C VAL A 167 12.28 11.66 -1.15
N ASP A 168 13.07 10.64 -1.45
CA ASP A 168 12.58 9.36 -1.99
C ASP A 168 11.72 8.61 -0.95
N ASN A 169 12.14 8.61 0.33
CA ASN A 169 11.36 8.04 1.42
C ASN A 169 10.01 8.75 1.61
N ILE A 170 10.00 10.09 1.59
CA ILE A 170 8.76 10.89 1.63
C ILE A 170 7.86 10.49 0.46
N SER A 171 8.43 10.31 -0.72
CA SER A 171 7.69 10.08 -1.96
C SER A 171 7.09 8.68 -2.01
N SER A 172 7.86 7.66 -1.65
CA SER A 172 7.38 6.29 -1.50
C SER A 172 6.26 6.20 -0.46
N THR A 173 6.45 6.88 0.69
CA THR A 173 5.44 6.93 1.75
C THR A 173 4.17 7.65 1.29
N LEU A 174 4.28 8.79 0.62
CA LEU A 174 3.12 9.50 0.06
C LEU A 174 2.38 8.63 -0.96
N GLN A 175 3.11 7.90 -1.82
CA GLN A 175 2.52 7.00 -2.81
C GLN A 175 1.73 5.86 -2.15
N GLN A 176 2.36 5.16 -1.21
CA GLN A 176 1.77 4.00 -0.55
C GLN A 176 0.69 4.39 0.46
N SER A 177 0.97 5.33 1.37
CA SER A 177 0.05 5.68 2.45
C SER A 177 -1.24 6.30 1.94
N ILE A 178 -1.19 7.15 0.89
CA ILE A 178 -2.42 7.76 0.36
C ILE A 178 -3.29 6.70 -0.32
N THR A 179 -2.71 5.87 -1.19
CA THR A 179 -3.45 4.80 -1.88
C THR A 179 -4.00 3.76 -0.90
N GLN A 180 -3.21 3.40 0.11
CA GLN A 180 -3.60 2.44 1.14
C GLN A 180 -4.68 3.00 2.06
N LEU A 181 -4.63 4.28 2.45
CA LEU A 181 -5.67 4.90 3.29
C LEU A 181 -7.01 4.87 2.57
N VAL A 182 -7.04 5.24 1.28
CA VAL A 182 -8.27 5.21 0.47
C VAL A 182 -8.78 3.78 0.35
N THR A 183 -7.91 2.84 -0.03
CA THR A 183 -8.27 1.43 -0.17
C THR A 183 -8.79 0.87 1.15
N ALA A 184 -8.12 1.15 2.27
CA ALA A 184 -8.52 0.69 3.59
C ALA A 184 -9.87 1.27 4.03
N ALA A 185 -10.10 2.57 3.81
CA ALA A 185 -11.38 3.21 4.15
C ALA A 185 -12.54 2.62 3.33
N VAL A 186 -12.35 2.47 2.01
CA VAL A 186 -13.36 1.86 1.13
C VAL A 186 -13.56 0.39 1.45
N THR A 187 -12.49 -0.34 1.76
CA THR A 187 -12.54 -1.75 2.14
C THR A 187 -13.32 -1.93 3.44
N LEU A 188 -12.99 -1.16 4.46
CA LEU A 188 -13.65 -1.23 5.76
C LEU A 188 -15.15 -0.93 5.63
N ILE A 189 -15.50 0.21 5.01
CA ILE A 189 -16.89 0.62 4.84
C ILE A 189 -17.63 -0.35 3.91
N GLY A 190 -17.03 -0.70 2.78
CA GLY A 190 -17.62 -1.55 1.75
C GLY A 190 -17.89 -2.96 2.26
N ILE A 191 -16.94 -3.58 2.98
CA ILE A 191 -17.13 -4.91 3.57
C ILE A 191 -18.22 -4.85 4.64
N ILE A 192 -18.20 -3.89 5.56
CA ILE A 192 -19.23 -3.78 6.61
C ILE A 192 -20.63 -3.64 5.99
N VAL A 193 -20.79 -2.74 5.02
CA VAL A 193 -22.07 -2.54 4.32
C VAL A 193 -22.50 -3.84 3.64
N MET A 194 -21.60 -4.49 2.90
CA MET A 194 -21.93 -5.73 2.19
C MET A 194 -22.29 -6.87 3.16
N MET A 195 -21.57 -7.02 4.27
CA MET A 195 -21.88 -8.02 5.29
C MET A 195 -23.25 -7.77 5.92
N LEU A 196 -23.57 -6.52 6.29
CA LEU A 196 -24.89 -6.15 6.83
C LEU A 196 -26.02 -6.42 5.83
N THR A 197 -25.78 -6.23 4.52
CA THR A 197 -26.80 -6.54 3.49
C THR A 197 -26.99 -8.04 3.25
N ILE A 198 -25.98 -8.88 3.51
CA ILE A 198 -26.09 -10.34 3.35
C ILE A 198 -26.77 -10.95 4.58
N SER A 199 -26.25 -10.67 5.78
CA SER A 199 -26.85 -11.13 7.05
C SER A 199 -26.36 -10.28 8.22
N PRO A 200 -27.23 -9.47 8.84
CA PRO A 200 -26.88 -8.71 10.05
C PRO A 200 -26.45 -9.60 11.22
N LEU A 201 -27.01 -10.81 11.32
CA LEU A 201 -26.73 -11.74 12.42
C LEU A 201 -25.31 -12.30 12.32
N MET A 202 -24.92 -12.80 11.13
CA MET A 202 -23.55 -13.30 10.92
C MET A 202 -22.52 -12.19 11.09
N THR A 203 -22.86 -10.97 10.65
CA THR A 203 -22.01 -9.79 10.85
C THR A 203 -21.78 -9.49 12.32
N LEU A 204 -22.84 -9.51 13.15
CA LEU A 204 -22.73 -9.30 14.58
C LEU A 204 -21.81 -10.34 15.22
N LEU A 205 -21.97 -11.63 14.86
CA LEU A 205 -21.10 -12.70 15.35
C LEU A 205 -19.62 -12.47 15.01
N VAL A 206 -19.32 -12.09 13.76
CA VAL A 206 -17.95 -11.77 13.33
C VAL A 206 -17.39 -10.59 14.14
N CYS A 207 -18.17 -9.53 14.32
CA CYS A 207 -17.75 -8.37 15.10
C CYS A 207 -17.50 -8.70 16.59
N LEU A 208 -18.34 -9.55 17.19
CA LEU A 208 -18.27 -9.87 18.63
C LEU A 208 -17.19 -10.91 18.95
N VAL A 209 -16.90 -11.83 18.02
CA VAL A 209 -15.98 -12.96 18.27
C VAL A 209 -14.64 -12.78 17.57
N ILE A 210 -14.64 -12.47 16.27
CA ILE A 210 -13.43 -12.50 15.45
C ILE A 210 -12.57 -11.24 15.65
N LEU A 211 -13.18 -10.05 15.68
CA LEU A 211 -12.45 -8.79 15.89
C LEU A 211 -11.65 -8.76 17.20
N PRO A 212 -12.22 -9.11 18.38
CA PRO A 212 -11.44 -9.12 19.63
C PRO A 212 -10.34 -10.19 19.63
N LEU A 213 -10.60 -11.35 19.02
CA LEU A 213 -9.58 -12.40 18.90
C LEU A 213 -8.36 -11.92 18.11
N SER A 214 -8.57 -11.12 17.06
CA SER A 214 -7.51 -10.53 16.24
C SER A 214 -6.62 -9.53 16.99
N PHE A 215 -7.03 -9.01 18.15
CA PHE A 215 -6.18 -8.14 18.98
C PHE A 215 -5.32 -8.93 19.98
N ILE A 216 -5.66 -10.20 20.22
CA ILE A 216 -4.98 -11.08 21.19
C ILE A 216 -3.87 -11.89 20.52
N VAL A 217 -4.05 -12.26 19.24
CA VAL A 217 -3.08 -13.01 18.41
C VAL A 217 -2.22 -12.05 17.60
#